data_AF-A0ABD1BQ52-F1
#
_entry.id   AF-A0ABD1BQ52-F1
#
_cell.length_a   1.000
_cell.length_b   1.000
_cell.length_c   1.000
_cell.angle_alpha   90.00
_cell.angle_beta   90.00
_cell.angle_gamma   90.00
#
_symmetry.space_group_name_H-M   'P 1'
#
loop_
_entity.id
_entity.type
_entity.pdbx_description
1 polymer ?
#
loop_
_entity_poly.entity_id
_entity_poly.type
_entity_poly.pdbx_seq_one_letter_code
_entity_poly.pdbx_strand_id
1 'polypeptide(L)'
;MLSDLPKEMADEVLSRLPVTSLRGVRSTCKKWNTLSKSRTFTMLYIREAKKKQRKEFQVAVILDCRLSLFSVNLLNPSIDLIGMLLDTRGIISTLLRRHKVLRFVDEPSICEFEIYSFRSNSWKVLHVNPDWDIGFFRHGLSLGGNTYWIAQDKKHGTHGPFFVLCFDFTTEKFEQRLPLPFQPFGLDTVALSSVRGKQIAVLWQKRSCSYTLKIWISSRIEPNVVSWNKVLLMVDMKRLTGFPFLFSAGSFFVDEKKKVALVLDKEGDGGCTSDFRTSTRNIAYIIGNNGYFKTVDLGESRKITCWPLGCSYVPSSVQIKQAAPRANHKTA
;
A
#
# COMPACT_ATOMS: atom_id res chain seq x y z
N MET A 1 -43.06 -1.18 -18.27
CA MET A 1 -42.43 -0.09 -19.04
C MET A 1 -40.91 -0.23 -19.26
N LEU A 2 -40.16 -1.08 -18.55
CA LEU A 2 -38.72 -1.31 -18.86
C LEU A 2 -38.47 -2.46 -19.88
N SER A 3 -39.45 -3.33 -20.16
CA SER A 3 -39.32 -4.52 -21.01
C SER A 3 -39.18 -4.25 -22.51
N ASP A 4 -39.48 -3.03 -22.96
CA ASP A 4 -39.52 -2.63 -24.37
C ASP A 4 -38.22 -1.97 -24.84
N LEU A 5 -37.19 -1.92 -23.98
CA LEU A 5 -35.88 -1.42 -24.35
C LEU A 5 -35.24 -2.27 -25.48
N PRO A 6 -34.55 -1.62 -26.44
CA PRO A 6 -33.65 -2.31 -27.37
C PRO A 6 -32.59 -3.11 -26.63
N LYS A 7 -32.22 -4.26 -27.19
CA LYS A 7 -31.29 -5.22 -26.58
C LYS A 7 -29.96 -4.57 -26.17
N GLU A 8 -29.40 -3.72 -27.02
CA GLU A 8 -28.11 -3.07 -26.78
C GLU A 8 -28.14 -2.10 -25.58
N MET A 9 -29.22 -1.33 -25.46
CA MET A 9 -29.43 -0.43 -24.31
C MET A 9 -29.64 -1.22 -23.02
N ALA A 10 -30.38 -2.34 -23.09
CA ALA A 10 -30.56 -3.23 -21.95
C ALA A 10 -29.22 -3.87 -21.51
N ASP A 11 -28.41 -4.34 -22.46
CA ASP A 11 -27.07 -4.88 -22.19
C ASP A 11 -26.19 -3.84 -21.49
N GLU A 12 -26.21 -2.58 -21.97
CA GLU A 12 -25.43 -1.50 -21.36
C GLU A 12 -25.88 -1.19 -19.92
N VAL A 13 -27.18 -1.01 -19.68
CA VAL A 13 -27.71 -0.68 -18.35
C VAL A 13 -27.42 -1.79 -17.35
N LEU A 14 -27.69 -3.05 -17.72
CA LEU A 14 -27.44 -4.19 -16.82
C LEU A 14 -25.96 -4.43 -16.56
N SER A 15 -25.09 -4.15 -17.53
CA SER A 15 -23.65 -4.33 -17.38
C SER A 15 -23.05 -3.45 -16.27
N ARG A 16 -23.74 -2.37 -15.91
CA ARG A 16 -23.34 -1.44 -14.85
C ARG A 16 -23.86 -1.82 -13.46
N LEU A 17 -24.77 -2.80 -13.36
CA LEU A 17 -25.38 -3.20 -12.08
C LEU A 17 -24.47 -4.14 -11.26
N PRO A 18 -24.51 -4.06 -9.92
CA PRO A 18 -23.86 -5.04 -9.05
C PRO A 18 -24.35 -6.47 -9.30
N VAL A 19 -23.47 -7.47 -9.13
CA VAL A 19 -23.82 -8.90 -9.27
C VAL A 19 -24.95 -9.30 -8.32
N THR A 20 -25.02 -8.69 -7.14
CA THR A 20 -26.08 -8.91 -6.15
C THR A 20 -27.44 -8.47 -6.67
N SER A 21 -27.51 -7.32 -7.35
CA SER A 21 -28.74 -6.79 -7.96
C SER A 21 -29.17 -7.57 -9.21
N LEU A 22 -28.23 -8.19 -9.93
CA LEU A 22 -28.54 -9.02 -11.11
C LEU A 22 -29.44 -10.20 -10.78
N ARG A 23 -29.36 -10.76 -9.56
CA ARG A 23 -30.26 -11.83 -9.13
C ARG A 23 -31.72 -11.36 -9.13
N GLY A 24 -31.98 -10.17 -8.60
CA GLY A 24 -33.32 -9.56 -8.61
C GLY A 24 -33.80 -9.21 -10.03
N VAL A 25 -32.92 -8.70 -10.88
CA VAL A 25 -33.25 -8.42 -12.29
C VAL A 25 -33.63 -9.69 -13.05
N ARG A 26 -32.96 -10.82 -12.79
CA ARG A 26 -33.31 -12.10 -13.42
C ARG A 26 -34.70 -12.59 -13.04
N SER A 27 -35.18 -12.25 -11.85
CA SER A 27 -36.51 -12.64 -11.38
C SER A 27 -37.64 -11.75 -11.89
N THR A 28 -37.36 -10.56 -12.45
CA THR A 28 -38.44 -9.66 -12.89
C THR A 28 -39.05 -10.06 -14.23
N CYS A 29 -38.29 -10.62 -15.17
CA CYS A 29 -38.83 -11.03 -16.47
C CYS A 29 -37.94 -12.05 -17.22
N LYS A 30 -38.58 -12.97 -17.96
CA LYS A 30 -37.94 -14.01 -18.78
C LYS A 30 -36.94 -13.44 -19.79
N LYS A 31 -37.26 -12.32 -20.44
CA LYS A 31 -36.40 -11.64 -21.43
C LYS A 31 -35.05 -11.25 -20.82
N TRP A 32 -35.06 -10.66 -19.62
CA TRP A 32 -33.86 -10.23 -18.89
C TRP A 32 -33.06 -11.41 -18.33
N ASN A 33 -33.74 -12.47 -17.88
CA ASN A 33 -33.10 -13.72 -17.48
C ASN A 33 -32.31 -14.33 -18.65
N THR A 34 -32.93 -14.45 -19.83
CA THR A 34 -32.29 -14.97 -21.05
C THR A 34 -31.13 -14.08 -21.50
N LEU A 35 -31.32 -12.75 -21.52
CA LEU A 35 -30.27 -11.78 -21.87
C LEU A 35 -29.05 -11.93 -20.98
N SER A 36 -29.25 -11.99 -19.66
CA SER A 36 -28.18 -12.06 -18.66
C SER A 36 -27.35 -13.34 -18.70
N LYS A 37 -27.84 -14.37 -19.39
CA LYS A 37 -27.18 -15.66 -19.61
C LYS A 37 -26.50 -15.75 -20.98
N SER A 38 -26.74 -14.77 -21.86
CA SER A 38 -26.12 -14.75 -23.18
C SER A 38 -24.60 -14.57 -23.07
N ARG A 39 -23.86 -15.20 -24.00
CA ARG A 39 -22.40 -15.08 -24.06
C ARG A 39 -21.95 -13.64 -24.29
N THR A 40 -22.67 -12.90 -25.14
CA THR A 40 -22.38 -11.49 -25.44
C THR A 40 -22.53 -10.62 -24.20
N PHE A 41 -23.64 -10.77 -23.46
CA PHE A 41 -23.83 -10.05 -22.21
C PHE A 41 -22.78 -10.43 -21.17
N THR A 42 -22.46 -11.72 -21.04
CA THR A 42 -21.45 -12.20 -20.07
C THR A 42 -20.08 -11.56 -20.36
N MET A 43 -19.68 -11.49 -21.63
CA MET A 43 -18.43 -10.84 -22.03
C MET A 43 -18.45 -9.33 -21.79
N LEU A 44 -19.56 -8.65 -22.09
CA LEU A 44 -19.76 -7.23 -21.80
C LEU A 44 -19.73 -6.95 -20.29
N TYR A 45 -20.44 -7.75 -19.50
CA TYR A 45 -20.49 -7.66 -18.05
C TYR A 45 -19.11 -7.87 -17.44
N ILE A 46 -18.37 -8.90 -17.85
CA ILE A 46 -16.99 -9.14 -17.40
C ILE A 46 -16.09 -7.98 -17.83
N ARG A 47 -16.25 -7.45 -19.04
CA ARG A 47 -15.48 -6.29 -19.52
C ARG A 47 -15.74 -5.06 -18.67
N GLU A 48 -17.01 -4.78 -18.34
CA GLU A 48 -17.39 -3.62 -17.53
C GLU A 48 -16.99 -3.79 -16.07
N ALA A 49 -17.14 -4.99 -15.49
CA ALA A 49 -16.62 -5.34 -14.18
C ALA A 49 -15.09 -5.19 -14.11
N LYS A 50 -14.36 -5.61 -15.14
CA LYS A 50 -12.90 -5.38 -15.26
C LYS A 50 -12.56 -3.90 -15.41
N LYS A 51 -13.38 -3.11 -16.13
CA LYS A 51 -13.21 -1.65 -16.17
C LYS A 51 -13.43 -1.05 -14.78
N LYS A 52 -14.44 -1.50 -14.02
CA LYS A 52 -14.70 -1.03 -12.65
C LYS A 52 -13.59 -1.44 -11.67
N GLN A 53 -13.11 -2.67 -11.71
CA GLN A 53 -11.92 -3.11 -10.95
C GLN A 53 -10.63 -2.38 -11.36
N ARG A 54 -10.51 -1.91 -12.61
CA ARG A 54 -9.39 -1.03 -12.98
C ARG A 54 -9.53 0.37 -12.37
N LYS A 55 -10.73 0.77 -11.96
CA LYS A 55 -11.01 2.08 -11.35
C LYS A 55 -10.83 2.04 -9.83
N GLU A 56 -11.25 0.95 -9.20
CA GLU A 56 -11.20 0.69 -7.76
C GLU A 56 -10.17 -0.40 -7.42
N PHE A 57 -9.18 -0.09 -6.58
CA PHE A 57 -8.28 -1.12 -6.02
C PHE A 57 -8.36 -1.12 -4.50
N GLN A 58 -8.16 -2.29 -3.90
CA GLN A 58 -8.20 -2.44 -2.45
C GLN A 58 -6.79 -2.30 -1.87
N VAL A 59 -6.67 -1.56 -0.78
CA VAL A 59 -5.41 -1.41 -0.03
C VAL A 59 -5.64 -1.82 1.42
N ALA A 60 -4.72 -2.61 1.96
CA ALA A 60 -4.67 -2.88 3.38
C ALA A 60 -3.78 -1.82 4.03
N VAL A 61 -4.26 -1.18 5.08
CA VAL A 61 -3.56 -0.10 5.79
C VAL A 61 -3.65 -0.35 7.28
N ILE A 62 -2.51 -0.30 7.95
CA ILE A 62 -2.41 -0.32 9.41
C ILE A 62 -2.57 1.13 9.90
N LEU A 63 -3.63 1.38 10.66
CA LEU A 63 -3.92 2.64 11.33
C LEU A 63 -3.96 2.38 12.84
N ASP A 64 -3.18 3.11 13.63
CA ASP A 64 -3.12 2.95 15.10
C ASP A 64 -2.85 1.51 15.59
N CYS A 65 -2.03 0.76 14.85
CA CYS A 65 -1.75 -0.67 15.05
C CYS A 65 -2.96 -1.59 14.78
N ARG A 66 -3.92 -1.16 13.96
CA ARG A 66 -5.06 -1.95 13.51
C ARG A 66 -5.06 -2.07 11.99
N LEU A 67 -5.17 -3.29 11.48
CA LEU A 67 -5.24 -3.55 10.05
C LEU A 67 -6.65 -3.28 9.52
N SER A 68 -6.75 -2.38 8.55
CA SER A 68 -8.00 -1.95 7.93
C SER A 68 -7.90 -2.14 6.41
N LEU A 69 -8.99 -2.60 5.78
CA LEU A 69 -9.08 -2.74 4.34
C LEU A 69 -9.88 -1.58 3.76
N PHE A 70 -9.31 -0.89 2.78
CA PHE A 70 -9.92 0.25 2.11
C PHE A 70 -10.12 -0.02 0.62
N SER A 71 -11.22 0.48 0.07
CA SER A 71 -11.43 0.61 -1.37
C SER A 71 -10.93 1.98 -1.80
N VAL A 72 -10.08 2.04 -2.82
CA VAL A 72 -9.54 3.29 -3.37
C VAL A 72 -10.05 3.48 -4.78
N ASN A 73 -10.87 4.50 -4.99
CA ASN A 73 -11.24 4.97 -6.33
C ASN A 73 -10.34 6.15 -6.69
N LEU A 74 -9.62 6.09 -7.81
CA LEU A 74 -8.74 7.20 -8.23
C LEU A 74 -9.37 8.18 -9.23
N LEU A 75 -10.53 7.85 -9.82
CA LEU A 75 -11.21 8.71 -10.79
C LEU A 75 -12.17 9.69 -10.12
N ASN A 76 -12.92 9.20 -9.14
CA ASN A 76 -13.57 10.05 -8.16
C ASN A 76 -12.88 9.74 -6.84
N PRO A 77 -11.80 10.46 -6.50
CA PRO A 77 -10.93 10.15 -5.37
C PRO A 77 -11.72 10.02 -4.07
N SER A 78 -12.00 8.78 -3.70
CA SER A 78 -12.63 8.34 -2.46
C SER A 78 -11.84 7.17 -1.91
N ILE A 79 -11.77 7.10 -0.59
CA ILE A 79 -11.21 5.98 0.13
C ILE A 79 -12.27 5.54 1.11
N ASP A 80 -12.85 4.37 0.85
CA ASP A 80 -13.98 3.87 1.60
C ASP A 80 -13.51 2.68 2.44
N LEU A 81 -13.72 2.72 3.76
CA LEU A 81 -13.39 1.61 4.64
C LEU A 81 -14.30 0.42 4.30
N ILE A 82 -13.70 -0.68 3.83
CA ILE A 82 -14.40 -1.93 3.57
C ILE A 82 -14.63 -2.69 4.88
N GLY A 83 -13.67 -2.63 5.80
CA GLY A 83 -13.79 -3.23 7.12
C GLY A 83 -12.48 -3.24 7.89
N MET A 84 -12.59 -3.39 9.22
CA MET A 84 -11.45 -3.67 10.09
C MET A 84 -11.21 -5.18 10.14
N LEU A 85 -9.98 -5.59 9.90
CA LEU A 85 -9.55 -6.97 10.08
C LEU A 85 -9.25 -7.18 11.57
N LEU A 86 -10.31 -7.33 12.36
CA LEU A 86 -10.22 -7.75 13.75
C LEU A 86 -10.13 -9.27 13.75
N ASP A 87 -9.05 -9.76 14.36
CA ASP A 87 -8.83 -11.16 14.69
C ASP A 87 -8.35 -12.08 13.55
N THR A 88 -7.05 -12.33 13.54
CA THR A 88 -6.39 -13.32 12.67
C THR A 88 -6.45 -14.74 13.26
N ARG A 89 -7.10 -14.98 14.40
CA ARG A 89 -7.04 -16.28 15.10
C ARG A 89 -7.71 -17.46 14.38
N GLY A 90 -8.38 -17.26 13.24
CA GLY A 90 -9.10 -18.33 12.55
C GLY A 90 -8.64 -18.69 11.13
N ILE A 91 -7.84 -17.86 10.46
CA ILE A 91 -7.58 -18.02 9.00
C ILE A 91 -6.21 -18.66 8.71
N ILE A 92 -5.36 -18.87 9.72
CA ILE A 92 -3.92 -18.90 9.47
C ILE A 92 -3.11 -20.06 10.06
N SER A 93 -3.61 -21.30 9.99
CA SER A 93 -2.76 -22.45 10.35
C SER A 93 -2.08 -23.13 9.16
N THR A 94 -2.67 -23.13 7.96
CA THR A 94 -2.09 -23.80 6.78
C THR A 94 -1.32 -22.83 5.86
N LEU A 95 -1.80 -21.59 5.70
CA LEU A 95 -1.13 -20.56 4.88
C LEU A 95 0.20 -20.09 5.48
N LEU A 96 0.31 -19.98 6.81
CA LEU A 96 1.53 -19.49 7.45
C LEU A 96 2.66 -20.51 7.53
N ARG A 97 2.40 -21.83 7.40
CA ARG A 97 3.46 -22.86 7.48
C ARG A 97 4.63 -22.65 6.52
N ARG A 98 4.42 -21.91 5.42
CA ARG A 98 5.44 -21.59 4.42
C ARG A 98 6.13 -20.24 4.62
N HIS A 99 5.68 -19.45 5.59
CA HIS A 99 6.21 -18.11 5.82
C HIS A 99 7.33 -18.16 6.87
N LYS A 100 8.22 -17.18 6.75
CA LYS A 100 9.25 -16.87 7.74
C LYS A 100 9.08 -15.41 8.14
N VAL A 101 9.45 -15.07 9.36
CA VAL A 101 9.45 -13.70 9.86
C VAL A 101 10.87 -13.36 10.26
N LEU A 102 11.47 -12.40 9.57
CA LEU A 102 12.70 -11.77 10.04
C LEU A 102 12.31 -10.66 11.01
N ARG A 103 12.86 -10.69 12.22
CA ARG A 103 12.88 -9.56 13.13
C ARG A 103 14.32 -9.18 13.41
N PHE A 104 14.54 -7.91 13.72
CA PHE A 104 15.79 -7.47 14.27
C PHE A 104 15.56 -6.39 15.31
N VAL A 105 16.45 -6.35 16.29
CA VAL A 105 16.55 -5.26 17.25
C VAL A 105 17.67 -4.37 16.77
N ASP A 106 17.39 -3.08 16.64
CA ASP A 106 18.37 -2.07 16.26
C ASP A 106 18.53 -1.12 17.45
N GLU A 107 19.30 -1.55 18.45
CA GLU A 107 19.75 -0.73 19.56
C GLU A 107 21.20 -0.30 19.34
N PRO A 108 21.63 0.86 19.88
CA PRO A 108 22.98 1.41 19.65
C PRO A 108 24.14 0.42 19.91
N SER A 109 23.92 -0.57 20.78
CA SER A 109 24.90 -1.59 21.17
C SER A 109 24.57 -3.01 20.69
N ILE A 110 23.37 -3.27 20.16
CA ILE A 110 22.91 -4.63 19.83
C ILE A 110 22.14 -4.60 18.49
N CYS A 111 22.72 -5.25 17.47
CA CYS A 111 22.03 -5.60 16.24
C CYS A 111 21.84 -7.13 16.19
N GLU A 112 20.72 -7.61 16.72
CA GLU A 112 20.38 -9.04 16.67
C GLU A 112 19.36 -9.29 15.58
N PHE A 113 19.61 -10.30 14.75
CA PHE A 113 18.71 -10.73 13.67
C PHE A 113 18.20 -12.12 13.98
N GLU A 114 16.89 -12.32 13.90
CA GLU A 114 16.28 -13.60 14.16
C GLU A 114 15.20 -13.93 13.13
N ILE A 115 15.17 -15.18 12.69
CA ILE A 115 14.14 -15.70 11.81
C ILE A 115 13.24 -16.64 12.59
N TYR A 116 11.95 -16.34 12.61
CA TYR A 116 10.94 -17.31 13.01
C TYR A 116 10.45 -18.10 11.81
N SER A 117 10.41 -19.42 11.96
CA SER A 117 9.86 -20.34 10.97
C SER A 117 8.58 -20.97 11.52
N PHE A 118 7.46 -20.74 10.85
CA PHE A 118 6.18 -21.37 11.19
C PHE A 118 6.18 -22.88 10.97
N ARG A 119 7.07 -23.39 10.10
CA ARG A 119 7.21 -24.84 9.84
C ARG A 119 7.78 -25.56 11.06
N SER A 120 8.80 -24.98 11.69
CA SER A 120 9.47 -25.54 12.86
C SER A 120 8.94 -25.00 14.17
N ASN A 121 8.09 -23.95 14.13
CA ASN A 121 7.63 -23.21 15.30
C ASN A 121 8.79 -22.76 16.19
N SER A 122 9.88 -22.27 15.59
CA SER A 122 11.10 -21.93 16.30
C SER A 122 11.75 -20.67 15.76
N TRP A 123 12.47 -19.97 16.64
CA TRP A 123 13.36 -18.87 16.30
C TRP A 123 14.76 -19.42 15.98
N LYS A 124 15.42 -18.80 15.00
CA LYS A 124 16.81 -19.03 14.63
C LYS A 124 17.53 -17.68 14.65
N VAL A 125 18.59 -17.58 15.44
CA VAL A 125 19.47 -16.40 15.46
C VAL A 125 20.35 -16.41 14.20
N LEU A 126 20.51 -15.24 13.59
CA LEU A 126 21.45 -15.00 12.49
C LEU A 126 22.62 -14.17 13.01
N HIS A 127 23.84 -14.66 12.79
CA HIS A 127 25.04 -13.89 13.07
C HIS A 127 25.35 -13.00 11.87
N VAL A 128 24.98 -11.72 11.98
CA VAL A 128 25.20 -10.69 10.96
C VAL A 128 25.99 -9.56 11.60
N ASN A 129 27.05 -9.11 10.93
CA ASN A 129 27.78 -7.92 11.32
C ASN A 129 27.52 -6.84 10.25
N PRO A 130 26.44 -6.06 10.38
CA PRO A 130 26.02 -5.14 9.33
C PRO A 130 27.01 -3.95 9.23
N ASP A 131 27.50 -3.70 8.02
CA ASP A 131 28.23 -2.48 7.68
C ASP A 131 27.30 -1.36 7.20
N TRP A 132 26.02 -1.48 7.59
CA TRP A 132 24.91 -0.66 7.21
C TRP A 132 23.94 -0.46 8.37
N ASP A 133 23.07 0.52 8.23
CA ASP A 133 22.05 0.88 9.21
C ASP A 133 20.66 0.97 8.54
N ILE A 134 19.62 0.49 9.24
CA ILE A 134 18.22 0.61 8.81
C ILE A 134 17.49 1.40 9.90
N GLY A 135 17.33 2.70 9.68
CA GLY A 135 16.66 3.55 10.67
C GLY A 135 15.30 2.98 11.11
N PHE A 136 15.05 2.96 12.43
CA PHE A 136 13.91 2.32 13.10
C PHE A 136 12.51 2.67 12.53
N PHE A 137 12.37 3.81 11.85
CA PHE A 137 11.12 4.25 11.22
C PHE A 137 10.92 3.71 9.80
N ARG A 138 11.91 3.00 9.23
CA ARG A 138 11.86 2.46 7.86
C ARG A 138 11.21 1.08 7.87
N HIS A 139 10.19 0.92 7.02
CA HIS A 139 9.48 -0.34 6.88
C HIS A 139 10.05 -1.21 5.76
N GLY A 140 10.06 -2.52 5.99
CA GLY A 140 10.44 -3.50 4.97
C GLY A 140 9.32 -3.73 3.95
N LEU A 141 9.67 -3.76 2.68
CA LEU A 141 8.80 -4.13 1.58
C LEU A 141 8.99 -5.61 1.24
N SER A 142 7.98 -6.44 1.50
CA SER A 142 8.01 -7.83 1.03
C SER A 142 7.54 -7.93 -0.44
N LEU A 143 8.37 -8.54 -1.29
CA LEU A 143 8.11 -8.74 -2.70
C LEU A 143 8.77 -10.05 -3.17
N GLY A 144 8.01 -10.88 -3.90
CA GLY A 144 8.58 -12.09 -4.52
C GLY A 144 9.14 -13.13 -3.53
N GLY A 145 8.72 -13.09 -2.27
CA GLY A 145 9.24 -13.98 -1.21
C GLY A 145 10.43 -13.41 -0.43
N ASN A 146 10.98 -12.27 -0.85
CA ASN A 146 12.08 -11.57 -0.20
C ASN A 146 11.60 -10.25 0.42
N THR A 147 12.42 -9.64 1.29
CA THR A 147 12.12 -8.33 1.86
C THR A 147 13.20 -7.33 1.53
N TYR A 148 12.77 -6.10 1.22
CA TYR A 148 13.61 -5.00 0.77
C TYR A 148 13.49 -3.81 1.73
N TRP A 149 14.61 -3.17 2.08
CA TRP A 149 14.64 -1.96 2.90
C TRP A 149 15.47 -0.86 2.25
N ILE A 150 15.23 0.37 2.66
CA ILE A 150 16.20 1.46 2.46
C ILE A 150 17.18 1.39 3.63
N ALA A 151 18.46 1.22 3.33
CA ALA A 151 19.55 1.18 4.30
C ALA A 151 20.57 2.26 3.98
N GLN A 152 21.37 2.64 4.97
CA GLN A 152 22.45 3.61 4.85
C GLN A 152 23.79 2.94 5.15
N ASP A 153 24.85 3.33 4.43
CA ASP A 153 26.20 2.87 4.72
C ASP A 153 26.70 3.40 6.07
N LYS A 154 27.10 2.49 6.97
CA LYS A 154 27.53 2.84 8.34
C LYS A 154 28.95 3.41 8.40
N LYS A 155 29.82 3.10 7.43
CA LYS A 155 31.23 3.53 7.42
C LYS A 155 31.39 5.04 7.34
N HIS A 156 30.37 5.72 6.81
CA HIS A 156 30.37 7.16 6.56
C HIS A 156 29.44 7.91 7.53
N GLY A 157 28.96 7.25 8.58
CA GLY A 157 28.02 7.82 9.55
C GLY A 157 26.73 8.36 8.90
N THR A 158 26.27 9.52 9.36
CA THR A 158 25.04 10.17 8.86
C THR A 158 25.13 10.65 7.41
N HIS A 159 26.32 10.64 6.81
CA HIS A 159 26.57 11.06 5.43
C HIS A 159 26.73 9.88 4.46
N GLY A 160 26.54 8.64 4.92
CA GLY A 160 26.68 7.47 4.06
C GLY A 160 25.66 7.42 2.92
N PRO A 161 26.05 6.85 1.76
CA PRO A 161 25.12 6.63 0.67
C PRO A 161 23.99 5.69 1.10
N PHE A 162 22.79 6.00 0.64
CA PHE A 162 21.64 5.11 0.79
C PHE A 162 21.56 4.13 -0.38
N PHE A 163 21.02 2.95 -0.10
CA PHE A 163 20.80 1.90 -1.09
C PHE A 163 19.58 1.06 -0.70
N VAL A 164 19.12 0.22 -1.63
CA VAL A 164 18.12 -0.81 -1.35
C VAL A 164 18.86 -2.07 -0.89
N LEU A 165 18.48 -2.58 0.28
CA LEU A 165 19.00 -3.83 0.85
C LEU A 165 17.95 -4.92 0.69
N CYS A 166 18.35 -6.11 0.23
CA CYS A 166 17.48 -7.27 0.10
C CYS A 166 17.89 -8.34 1.12
N PHE A 167 16.91 -8.91 1.82
CA PHE A 167 17.06 -10.17 2.54
C PHE A 167 16.37 -11.28 1.76
N ASP A 168 17.15 -12.26 1.33
CA ASP A 168 16.64 -13.44 0.62
C ASP A 168 16.29 -14.54 1.62
N PHE A 169 15.00 -14.90 1.72
CA PHE A 169 14.53 -15.92 2.67
C PHE A 169 14.83 -17.36 2.25
N THR A 170 15.24 -17.56 1.00
CA THR A 170 15.67 -18.85 0.46
C THR A 170 17.10 -19.13 0.90
N THR A 171 17.99 -18.15 0.76
CA THR A 171 19.40 -18.27 1.19
C THR A 171 19.60 -17.89 2.66
N GLU A 172 18.61 -17.23 3.27
CA GLU A 172 18.65 -16.64 4.62
C GLU A 172 19.82 -15.65 4.80
N LYS A 173 20.08 -14.83 3.78
CA LYS A 173 21.20 -13.88 3.76
C LYS A 173 20.76 -12.51 3.27
N PHE A 174 21.52 -11.51 3.69
CA PHE A 174 21.51 -10.20 3.06
C PHE A 174 22.29 -10.25 1.74
N GLU A 175 21.64 -9.79 0.69
CA GLU A 175 22.15 -9.80 -0.67
C GLU A 175 22.92 -8.51 -0.99
N GLN A 176 23.43 -8.39 -2.22
CA GLN A 176 24.20 -7.22 -2.64
C GLN A 176 23.39 -5.92 -2.56
N ARG A 177 24.11 -4.81 -2.31
CA ARG A 177 23.53 -3.47 -2.22
C ARG A 177 23.01 -3.05 -3.60
N LEU A 178 21.72 -2.76 -3.67
CA LEU A 178 21.05 -2.37 -4.90
C LEU A 178 21.02 -0.84 -5.02
N PRO A 179 21.48 -0.25 -6.15
CA PRO A 179 21.55 1.20 -6.29
C PRO A 179 20.16 1.85 -6.35
N LEU A 180 20.03 3.01 -5.72
CA LEU A 180 18.89 3.91 -5.91
C LEU A 180 19.04 4.71 -7.21
N PRO A 181 17.93 5.18 -7.83
CA PRO A 181 17.99 6.00 -9.04
C PRO A 181 18.40 7.46 -8.78
N PHE A 182 18.74 7.79 -7.53
CA PHE A 182 19.14 9.09 -7.02
C PHE A 182 19.98 8.90 -5.76
N GLN A 183 20.64 9.95 -5.31
CA GLN A 183 21.39 9.97 -4.06
C GLN A 183 20.65 10.85 -3.04
N PRO A 184 19.89 10.25 -2.10
CA PRO A 184 19.19 11.02 -1.08
C PRO A 184 20.16 11.51 0.00
N PHE A 185 19.84 12.64 0.62
CA PHE A 185 20.53 13.14 1.82
C PHE A 185 19.76 12.75 3.09
N GLY A 186 20.41 12.78 4.26
CA GLY A 186 19.88 12.19 5.51
C GLY A 186 18.50 12.69 5.96
N LEU A 187 18.08 13.89 5.53
CA LEU A 187 16.76 14.44 5.86
C LEU A 187 15.69 14.24 4.77
N ASP A 188 16.06 13.67 3.61
CA ASP A 188 15.11 13.41 2.53
C ASP A 188 14.18 12.24 2.89
N THR A 189 12.91 12.36 2.49
CA THR A 189 11.93 11.29 2.68
C THR A 189 12.12 10.24 1.60
N VAL A 190 12.33 8.99 1.99
CA VAL A 190 12.50 7.85 1.06
C VAL A 190 11.65 6.67 1.53
N ALA A 191 10.78 6.17 0.64
CA ALA A 191 9.91 5.04 0.91
C ALA A 191 9.90 4.05 -0.26
N LEU A 192 9.65 2.77 0.04
CA LEU A 192 9.47 1.71 -0.95
C LEU A 192 8.00 1.26 -1.01
N SER A 193 7.56 0.85 -2.20
CA SER A 193 6.24 0.26 -2.42
C SER A 193 6.28 -0.81 -3.51
N SER A 194 5.33 -1.74 -3.50
CA SER A 194 5.17 -2.72 -4.58
C SER A 194 4.25 -2.20 -5.68
N VAL A 195 4.58 -2.52 -6.92
CA VAL A 195 3.73 -2.26 -8.09
C VAL A 195 3.22 -3.59 -8.62
N ARG A 196 1.92 -3.84 -8.44
CA ARG A 196 1.23 -5.07 -8.87
C ARG A 196 1.91 -6.37 -8.39
N GLY A 197 2.63 -6.32 -7.26
CA GLY A 197 3.35 -7.47 -6.70
C GLY A 197 4.51 -8.00 -7.55
N LYS A 198 5.04 -7.22 -8.51
CA LYS A 198 6.13 -7.65 -9.39
C LYS A 198 7.31 -6.69 -9.49
N GLN A 199 7.09 -5.41 -9.24
CA GLN A 199 8.12 -4.37 -9.32
C GLN A 199 8.15 -3.60 -7.99
N ILE A 200 9.26 -2.92 -7.75
CA ILE A 200 9.39 -1.93 -6.67
C ILE A 200 9.24 -0.53 -7.26
N ALA A 201 8.51 0.31 -6.55
CA ALA A 201 8.55 1.76 -6.70
C ALA A 201 9.31 2.37 -5.52
N VAL A 202 10.04 3.45 -5.80
CA VAL A 202 10.69 4.26 -4.76
C VAL A 202 10.17 5.68 -4.84
N LEU A 203 9.74 6.21 -3.70
CA LEU A 203 9.41 7.61 -3.50
C LEU A 203 10.63 8.30 -2.91
N TRP A 204 10.97 9.46 -3.45
CA TRP A 204 11.93 10.39 -2.88
C TRP A 204 11.28 11.76 -2.80
N GLN A 205 11.45 12.43 -1.68
CA GLN A 205 11.14 13.84 -1.57
C GLN A 205 12.31 14.58 -0.96
N LYS A 206 12.77 15.61 -1.68
CA LYS A 206 13.81 16.51 -1.18
C LYS A 206 13.25 17.37 -0.06
N ARG A 207 13.89 17.41 1.11
CA ARG A 207 13.41 18.23 2.25
C ARG A 207 13.73 19.73 2.09
N SER A 208 14.66 20.11 1.22
CA SER A 208 15.02 21.52 0.95
C SER A 208 13.85 22.34 0.38
N CYS A 209 14.03 23.65 0.21
CA CYS A 209 13.03 24.65 -0.23
C CYS A 209 12.19 24.35 -1.48
N SER A 210 12.48 23.29 -2.25
CA SER A 210 11.75 22.88 -3.46
C SER A 210 10.71 21.78 -3.22
N TYR A 211 10.73 21.08 -2.07
CA TYR A 211 9.85 19.94 -1.70
C TYR A 211 9.54 18.96 -2.85
N THR A 212 10.48 18.80 -3.79
CA THR A 212 10.22 18.06 -5.02
C THR A 212 10.05 16.59 -4.69
N LEU A 213 8.87 16.06 -4.99
CA LEU A 213 8.55 14.65 -4.89
C LEU A 213 8.76 13.99 -6.24
N LYS A 214 9.48 12.87 -6.25
CA LYS A 214 9.66 12.03 -7.42
C LYS A 214 9.38 10.58 -7.05
N ILE A 215 8.75 9.86 -7.97
CA ILE A 215 8.51 8.43 -7.83
C ILE A 215 9.07 7.72 -9.06
N TRP A 216 9.92 6.73 -8.84
CA TRP A 216 10.44 5.85 -9.87
C TRP A 216 9.83 4.47 -9.73
N ILE A 217 9.68 3.79 -10.85
CA ILE A 217 9.33 2.37 -10.91
C ILE A 217 10.51 1.61 -11.52
N SER A 218 10.85 0.49 -10.90
CA SER A 218 11.84 -0.43 -11.43
C SER A 218 11.33 -1.16 -12.67
N SER A 219 12.20 -1.29 -13.66
CA SER A 219 11.97 -2.16 -14.83
C SER A 219 12.24 -3.62 -14.51
N ARG A 220 13.21 -3.86 -13.64
CA ARG A 220 13.65 -5.17 -13.17
C ARG A 220 14.01 -5.08 -11.70
N ILE A 221 13.61 -6.10 -10.95
CA ILE A 221 14.00 -6.31 -9.57
C ILE A 221 14.18 -7.80 -9.33
N GLU A 222 15.36 -8.15 -8.83
CA GLU A 222 15.80 -9.45 -8.36
C GLU A 222 16.61 -9.24 -7.08
N PRO A 223 16.96 -10.30 -6.31
CA PRO A 223 17.64 -10.12 -5.04
C PRO A 223 18.97 -9.36 -5.15
N ASN A 224 19.67 -9.50 -6.27
CA ASN A 224 20.99 -8.90 -6.54
C ASN A 224 21.01 -7.89 -7.69
N VAL A 225 19.87 -7.58 -8.31
CA VAL A 225 19.81 -6.67 -9.46
C VAL A 225 18.58 -5.76 -9.38
N VAL A 226 18.78 -4.47 -9.56
CA VAL A 226 17.69 -3.50 -9.81
C VAL A 226 18.03 -2.63 -11.02
N SER A 227 17.02 -2.30 -11.82
CA SER A 227 17.18 -1.35 -12.92
C SER A 227 16.00 -0.39 -12.96
N TRP A 228 16.30 0.90 -12.99
CA TRP A 228 15.31 1.99 -12.99
C TRP A 228 15.25 2.62 -14.38
N ASN A 229 14.06 2.71 -14.99
CA ASN A 229 13.93 3.34 -16.31
C ASN A 229 12.70 4.24 -16.45
N LYS A 230 11.87 4.36 -15.41
CA LYS A 230 10.60 5.08 -15.48
C LYS A 230 10.40 5.97 -14.26
N VAL A 231 10.43 7.29 -14.49
CA VAL A 231 9.86 8.28 -13.56
C VAL A 231 8.34 8.25 -13.77
N LEU A 232 7.60 7.87 -12.74
CA LEU A 232 6.14 7.86 -12.77
C LEU A 232 5.58 9.27 -12.55
N LEU A 233 6.07 9.94 -11.50
CA LEU A 233 5.62 11.25 -11.05
C LEU A 233 6.82 12.12 -10.69
N MET A 234 6.70 13.41 -10.98
CA MET A 234 7.58 14.48 -10.51
C MET A 234 6.72 15.70 -10.21
N VAL A 235 6.65 16.09 -8.94
CA VAL A 235 5.67 17.06 -8.46
C VAL A 235 6.33 18.02 -7.46
N ASP A 236 6.00 19.30 -7.58
CA ASP A 236 6.39 20.34 -6.61
C ASP A 236 5.37 20.37 -5.47
N MET A 237 5.72 19.72 -4.35
CA MET A 237 4.83 19.68 -3.18
C MET A 237 4.73 21.01 -2.46
N LYS A 238 5.68 21.94 -2.66
CA LYS A 238 5.58 23.27 -2.06
C LYS A 238 4.40 24.04 -2.61
N ARG A 239 4.07 23.85 -3.89
CA ARG A 239 2.88 24.44 -4.51
C ARG A 239 1.59 23.73 -4.11
N LEU A 240 1.64 22.43 -3.81
CA LEU A 240 0.44 21.64 -3.51
C LEU A 240 0.02 21.71 -2.04
N THR A 241 0.96 21.47 -1.13
CA THR A 241 0.70 21.38 0.31
C THR A 241 1.35 22.51 1.10
N GLY A 242 2.44 23.10 0.60
CA GLY A 242 3.22 24.09 1.34
C GLY A 242 4.15 23.49 2.40
N PHE A 243 4.10 22.16 2.60
CA PHE A 243 4.94 21.41 3.54
C PHE A 243 5.47 20.12 2.90
N PRO A 244 6.67 19.63 3.29
CA PRO A 244 7.14 18.32 2.88
C PRO A 244 6.46 17.23 3.70
N PHE A 245 6.44 16.00 3.18
CA PHE A 245 6.16 14.84 4.01
C PHE A 245 7.27 14.68 5.05
N LEU A 246 6.93 14.14 6.22
CA LEU A 246 7.90 13.94 7.30
C LEU A 246 8.98 12.91 6.89
N PHE A 247 10.13 12.90 7.55
CA PHE A 247 11.22 11.96 7.21
C PHE A 247 10.82 10.49 7.51
N SER A 248 9.88 10.32 8.43
CA SER A 248 9.17 9.08 8.76
C SER A 248 7.97 8.82 7.85
N ALA A 249 7.67 9.72 6.91
CA ALA A 249 6.46 9.61 6.12
C ALA A 249 6.56 8.48 5.11
N GLY A 250 5.80 7.45 5.45
CA GLY A 250 4.57 7.28 4.71
C GLY A 250 4.71 6.27 3.61
N SER A 251 4.22 5.08 3.90
CA SER A 251 3.90 4.10 2.87
C SER A 251 3.07 4.75 1.75
N PHE A 252 3.27 4.26 0.53
CA PHE A 252 2.54 4.76 -0.61
C PHE A 252 2.13 3.62 -1.54
N PHE A 253 1.21 3.90 -2.44
CA PHE A 253 0.81 3.02 -3.53
C PHE A 253 0.81 3.80 -4.83
N VAL A 254 0.98 3.09 -5.96
CA VAL A 254 0.99 3.72 -7.28
C VAL A 254 0.08 3.00 -8.27
N ASP A 255 -0.62 3.78 -9.08
CA ASP A 255 -1.28 3.31 -10.29
C ASP A 255 -0.49 3.77 -11.52
N GLU A 256 0.29 2.86 -12.07
CA GLU A 256 1.14 3.10 -13.23
C GLU A 256 0.36 3.59 -14.47
N LYS A 257 -0.87 3.10 -14.67
CA LYS A 257 -1.67 3.44 -15.86
C LYS A 257 -2.27 4.83 -15.74
N LYS A 258 -2.73 5.17 -14.53
CA LYS A 258 -3.31 6.49 -14.25
C LYS A 258 -2.26 7.55 -13.96
N LYS A 259 -1.01 7.14 -13.68
CA LYS A 259 0.07 8.02 -13.22
C LYS A 259 -0.36 8.80 -11.97
N VAL A 260 -0.77 8.05 -10.96
CA VAL A 260 -1.22 8.57 -9.67
C VAL A 260 -0.53 7.80 -8.55
N ALA A 261 -0.21 8.50 -7.47
CA ALA A 261 0.26 7.94 -6.21
C ALA A 261 -0.73 8.25 -5.09
N LEU A 262 -0.88 7.31 -4.18
CA LEU A 262 -1.56 7.46 -2.90
C LEU A 262 -0.48 7.42 -1.82
N VAL A 263 -0.18 8.54 -1.18
CA VAL A 263 0.80 8.63 -0.09
C VAL A 263 0.05 8.71 1.22
N LEU A 264 0.37 7.83 2.18
CA LEU A 264 -0.23 7.81 3.50
C LEU A 264 0.70 8.55 4.46
N ASP A 265 0.22 9.61 5.10
CA ASP A 265 0.99 10.35 6.11
C ASP A 265 0.04 10.84 7.21
N LYS A 266 0.59 11.48 8.23
CA LYS A 266 -0.20 12.26 9.18
C LYS A 266 -0.46 13.66 8.61
N GLU A 267 -1.54 14.27 9.07
CA GLU A 267 -1.83 15.67 8.80
C GLU A 267 -0.61 16.52 9.20
N GLY A 268 0.00 17.17 8.20
CA GLY A 268 1.20 17.97 8.38
C GLY A 268 0.86 19.38 8.84
N ASP A 269 1.53 19.83 9.89
CA ASP A 269 1.53 21.23 10.36
C ASP A 269 2.80 22.01 9.93
N GLY A 270 3.64 21.42 9.08
CA GLY A 270 4.91 22.03 8.67
C GLY A 270 6.08 21.81 9.65
N GLY A 271 5.96 20.88 10.61
CA GLY A 271 7.11 20.38 11.37
C GLY A 271 7.53 21.24 12.56
N CYS A 272 6.65 22.13 13.05
CA CYS A 272 6.96 23.04 14.15
C CYS A 272 5.80 23.21 15.14
N THR A 273 5.14 22.14 15.58
CA THR A 273 4.47 22.19 16.89
C THR A 273 5.04 21.14 17.82
N SER A 274 5.80 21.61 18.80
CA SER A 274 6.25 20.90 19.99
C SER A 274 5.09 20.57 20.94
N ASP A 275 3.84 20.58 20.47
CA ASP A 275 2.67 20.42 21.30
C ASP A 275 2.21 18.95 21.25
N PHE A 276 2.85 18.14 22.08
CA PHE A 276 2.61 16.70 22.24
C PHE A 276 1.21 16.35 22.79
N ARG A 277 0.23 17.27 22.70
CA ARG A 277 -1.06 17.23 23.41
C ARG A 277 -2.29 17.08 22.50
N THR A 278 -2.16 17.14 21.17
CA THR A 278 -3.29 17.05 20.23
C THR A 278 -3.33 15.73 19.47
N SER A 279 -4.53 15.21 19.21
CA SER A 279 -4.74 14.11 18.27
C SER A 279 -4.26 14.53 16.88
N THR A 280 -3.61 13.62 16.15
CA THR A 280 -3.20 13.83 14.75
C THR A 280 -4.16 13.08 13.84
N ARG A 281 -4.48 13.60 12.65
CA ARG A 281 -5.29 12.85 11.68
C ARG A 281 -4.39 12.02 10.76
N ASN A 282 -4.83 10.83 10.41
CA ASN A 282 -4.21 10.05 9.34
C ASN A 282 -4.81 10.51 8.01
N ILE A 283 -3.96 10.90 7.07
CA ILE A 283 -4.37 11.47 5.79
C ILE A 283 -3.81 10.64 4.64
N ALA A 284 -4.64 10.43 3.62
CA ALA A 284 -4.21 9.89 2.36
C ALA A 284 -4.13 11.00 1.31
N TYR A 285 -2.93 11.24 0.80
CA TYR A 285 -2.64 12.23 -0.23
C TYR A 285 -2.65 11.55 -1.59
N ILE A 286 -3.63 11.90 -2.42
CA ILE A 286 -3.74 11.42 -3.80
C ILE A 286 -3.07 12.46 -4.70
N ILE A 287 -1.95 12.08 -5.30
CA ILE A 287 -1.09 12.94 -6.10
C ILE A 287 -1.04 12.39 -7.51
N GLY A 288 -1.33 13.23 -8.50
CA GLY A 288 -1.26 12.88 -9.92
C GLY A 288 -0.38 13.85 -10.72
N ASN A 289 -0.24 13.56 -12.00
CA ASN A 289 0.40 14.50 -12.93
C ASN A 289 -0.39 15.80 -13.06
N ASN A 290 0.28 16.84 -13.56
CA ASN A 290 -0.30 18.16 -13.86
C ASN A 290 -0.88 18.88 -12.63
N GLY A 291 -0.33 18.62 -11.44
CA GLY A 291 -0.76 19.27 -10.20
C GLY A 291 -2.05 18.71 -9.60
N TYR A 292 -2.56 17.58 -10.10
CA TYR A 292 -3.70 16.91 -9.48
C TYR A 292 -3.37 16.51 -8.04
N PHE A 293 -4.19 16.97 -7.11
CA PHE A 293 -3.99 16.77 -5.68
C PHE A 293 -5.33 16.69 -4.96
N LYS A 294 -5.48 15.68 -4.09
CA LYS A 294 -6.61 15.61 -3.16
C LYS A 294 -6.18 14.92 -1.87
N THR A 295 -6.77 15.32 -0.77
CA THR A 295 -6.63 14.66 0.53
C THR A 295 -7.89 13.86 0.87
N VAL A 296 -7.69 12.74 1.57
CA VAL A 296 -8.78 11.96 2.15
C VAL A 296 -8.42 11.70 3.61
N ASP A 297 -9.34 12.04 4.49
CA ASP A 297 -9.22 11.83 5.92
C ASP A 297 -9.51 10.35 6.27
N LEU A 298 -8.54 9.70 6.91
CA LEU A 298 -8.63 8.30 7.33
C LEU A 298 -8.99 8.17 8.82
N GLY A 299 -9.26 9.29 9.50
CA GLY A 299 -9.67 9.35 10.89
C GLY A 299 -8.58 9.82 11.84
N GLU A 300 -9.02 10.13 13.05
CA GLU A 300 -8.16 10.58 14.13
C GLU A 300 -7.26 9.47 14.65
N SER A 301 -6.05 9.87 15.05
CA SER A 301 -5.07 9.03 15.71
C SER A 301 -4.62 9.70 16.99
N ARG A 302 -4.69 8.95 18.09
CA ARG A 302 -4.09 9.35 19.37
C ARG A 302 -2.60 9.02 19.46
N LYS A 303 -2.05 8.30 18.48
CA LYS A 303 -0.66 7.84 18.45
C LYS A 303 0.16 8.70 17.48
N ILE A 304 0.86 9.69 18.05
CA ILE A 304 1.66 10.66 17.28
C ILE A 304 2.78 9.96 16.48
N THR A 305 3.40 8.92 17.04
CA THR A 305 4.52 8.21 16.43
C THR A 305 4.12 7.01 15.56
N CYS A 306 2.82 6.72 15.41
CA CYS A 306 2.34 5.63 14.55
C CYS A 306 1.83 6.19 13.23
N TRP A 307 2.70 6.23 12.22
CA TRP A 307 2.31 6.59 10.85
C TRP A 307 1.43 5.51 10.20
N PRO A 308 0.50 5.92 9.32
CA PRO A 308 -0.29 4.98 8.55
C PRO A 308 0.60 4.13 7.63
N LEU A 309 0.48 2.80 7.72
CA LEU A 309 1.30 1.85 6.99
C LEU A 309 0.46 1.02 6.02
N GLY A 310 0.62 1.28 4.73
CA GLY A 310 0.11 0.51 3.62
C GLY A 310 0.86 -0.81 3.47
N CYS A 311 0.10 -1.91 3.42
CA CYS A 311 0.61 -3.24 3.19
C CYS A 311 0.29 -3.67 1.74
N SER A 312 1.18 -4.48 1.16
CA SER A 312 0.91 -5.13 -0.14
C SER A 312 -0.29 -6.07 0.00
N TYR A 313 -1.46 -5.64 -0.47
CA TYR A 313 -2.66 -6.47 -0.52
C TYR A 313 -2.76 -7.15 -1.89
N VAL A 314 -2.68 -8.48 -1.91
CA VAL A 314 -3.09 -9.27 -3.07
C VAL A 314 -4.51 -9.73 -2.79
N PRO A 315 -5.52 -9.31 -3.58
CA PRO A 315 -6.87 -9.82 -3.43
C PRO A 315 -6.84 -11.34 -3.61
N SER A 316 -6.96 -12.09 -2.52
CA SER A 316 -7.20 -13.53 -2.62
C SER A 316 -8.64 -13.73 -3.13
N SER A 317 -8.90 -14.84 -3.82
CA SER A 317 -10.27 -15.23 -4.19
C SER A 317 -11.16 -15.60 -2.99
N VAL A 318 -10.65 -15.45 -1.76
CA VAL A 318 -11.38 -15.71 -0.52
C VAL A 318 -12.06 -14.41 -0.08
N GLN A 319 -13.40 -14.46 0.03
CA GLN A 319 -14.18 -13.37 0.61
C GLN A 319 -13.74 -13.17 2.06
N ILE A 320 -13.18 -12.00 2.35
CA ILE A 320 -12.92 -11.55 3.71
C ILE A 320 -14.27 -11.29 4.37
N LYS A 321 -14.58 -12.03 5.43
CA LYS A 321 -15.81 -11.82 6.21
C LYS A 321 -15.72 -10.47 6.92
N GLN A 322 -16.70 -9.61 6.69
CA GLN A 322 -16.83 -8.33 7.35
C GLN A 322 -17.23 -8.53 8.82
N ALA A 323 -16.61 -7.78 9.73
CA ALA A 323 -17.10 -7.69 11.09
C ALA A 323 -18.39 -6.85 11.11
N ALA A 324 -19.45 -7.39 11.71
CA ALA A 324 -20.70 -6.65 11.89
C ALA A 324 -20.46 -5.44 12.82
N PRO A 325 -21.10 -4.29 12.58
CA PRO A 325 -21.00 -3.15 13.48
C PRO A 325 -21.50 -3.53 14.88
N ARG A 326 -20.73 -3.17 15.91
CA ARG A 326 -21.11 -3.37 17.31
C ARG A 326 -22.42 -2.61 17.56
N ALA A 327 -23.46 -3.33 17.96
CA ALA A 327 -24.68 -2.72 18.44
C ALA A 327 -24.35 -1.88 19.68
N ASN A 328 -24.72 -0.61 19.67
CA ASN A 328 -24.65 0.25 20.84
C ASN A 328 -25.58 -0.35 21.91
N HIS A 329 -25.00 -0.87 22.99
CA HIS A 329 -25.75 -1.13 24.20
C HIS A 329 -26.23 0.22 24.75
N LYS A 330 -27.53 0.49 24.55
CA LYS A 330 -28.24 1.45 25.40
C LYS A 330 -28.32 0.82 26.78
N THR A 331 -27.56 1.37 27.73
CA THR A 331 -27.83 1.19 29.16
C THR A 331 -29.18 1.84 29.45
N ALA A 332 -30.11 1.02 29.93
CA ALA A 332 -31.34 1.47 30.58
C ALA A 332 -31.01 1.93 32.01
#